data_AF-A0A922LRC0-F1
#
_entry.id   AF-A0A922LRC0-F1
#
_cell.length_a   1.000
_cell.length_b   1.000
_cell.length_c   1.000
_cell.angle_alpha   90.00
_cell.angle_beta   90.00
_cell.angle_gamma   90.00
#
_symmetry.space_group_name_H-M   'P 1'
#
loop_
_entity.id
_entity.type
_entity.pdbx_description
1 polymer ?
#
loop_
_entity_poly.entity_id
_entity_poly.type
_entity_poly.pdbx_seq_one_letter_code
_entity_poly.pdbx_strand_id
1 'polypeptide(L)'
;MLHEFAGWYRRWRFGEGTRIDLVLIGPPGSGKGTQAVKIAERYKICHLSTGDILRAIIASGSELGQKVQKITESGGLVSDDIVCDLIAQKINSPECKNGLLFDGFPRTLEQAKKLDNLLRDRQIHLSAALEFKLDPNILEKRICGRLFHLASGRSYHELFNPPKVPMVDDVSYIFLLI
;
A
#
# COMPACT_ATOMS: atom_id res chain seq x y z
N MET A 1 -2.76 -1.01 -39.12
CA MET A 1 -2.22 -2.12 -38.31
C MET A 1 -2.33 -1.77 -36.83
N LEU A 2 -3.55 -1.55 -36.34
CA LEU A 2 -3.86 -1.14 -34.96
C LEU A 2 -5.12 -1.89 -34.48
N HIS A 3 -5.06 -3.22 -34.54
CA HIS A 3 -6.07 -4.11 -33.98
C HIS A 3 -5.33 -5.20 -33.22
N GLU A 4 -4.92 -4.94 -31.97
CA GLU A 4 -4.54 -6.01 -31.01
C GLU A 4 -4.30 -5.55 -29.55
N PHE A 5 -4.92 -4.46 -29.09
CA PHE A 5 -4.75 -3.98 -27.69
C PHE A 5 -5.83 -4.48 -26.70
N ALA A 6 -6.61 -5.50 -27.05
CA ALA A 6 -7.74 -5.98 -26.23
C ALA A 6 -7.38 -7.11 -25.22
N GLY A 7 -6.17 -7.68 -25.27
CA GLY A 7 -5.81 -8.89 -24.49
C GLY A 7 -5.47 -8.70 -23.01
N TRP A 8 -5.24 -7.46 -22.54
CA TRP A 8 -4.71 -7.20 -21.19
C TRP A 8 -5.81 -6.92 -20.15
N TYR A 9 -7.02 -6.61 -20.59
CA TYR A 9 -8.19 -6.53 -19.71
C TYR A 9 -8.75 -7.93 -19.46
N ARG A 10 -8.02 -8.81 -18.77
CA ARG A 10 -8.70 -9.88 -18.04
C ARG A 10 -9.54 -9.21 -16.96
N ARG A 11 -10.85 -9.18 -17.17
CA ARG A 11 -11.80 -8.78 -16.13
C ARG A 11 -11.79 -9.88 -15.07
N TRP A 12 -10.86 -9.77 -14.12
CA TRP A 12 -10.86 -10.61 -12.93
C TRP A 12 -12.17 -10.35 -12.19
N ARG A 13 -13.11 -11.28 -12.32
CA ARG A 13 -14.30 -11.34 -11.47
C ARG A 13 -14.01 -12.40 -10.44
N PHE A 14 -13.55 -11.98 -9.29
CA PHE A 14 -13.61 -12.84 -8.12
C PHE A 14 -15.08 -13.05 -7.78
N GLY A 15 -15.51 -14.30 -7.60
CA GLY A 15 -16.89 -14.60 -7.23
C GLY A 15 -17.23 -14.00 -5.87
N GLU A 16 -18.51 -13.67 -5.64
CA GLU A 16 -18.96 -13.25 -4.31
C GLU A 16 -18.58 -14.31 -3.26
N GLY A 17 -17.97 -13.88 -2.15
CA GLY A 17 -17.49 -14.76 -1.08
C GLY A 17 -16.14 -15.45 -1.34
N THR A 18 -15.49 -15.21 -2.48
CA THR A 18 -14.13 -15.74 -2.72
C THR A 18 -13.12 -14.93 -1.93
N ARG A 19 -12.24 -15.61 -1.18
CA ARG A 19 -11.09 -14.97 -0.53
C ARG A 19 -10.11 -14.44 -1.58
N ILE A 20 -9.68 -13.19 -1.43
CA ILE A 20 -8.80 -12.52 -2.41
C ILE A 20 -7.53 -12.01 -1.71
N ASP A 21 -6.40 -12.61 -2.02
CA ASP A 21 -5.09 -12.21 -1.49
C ASP A 21 -4.21 -11.62 -2.59
N LEU A 22 -3.86 -10.34 -2.50
CA LEU A 22 -3.20 -9.56 -3.54
C LEU A 22 -1.91 -8.92 -3.05
N VAL A 23 -0.93 -8.84 -3.94
CA VAL A 23 0.27 -8.00 -3.75
C VAL A 23 0.27 -6.90 -4.80
N LEU A 24 0.48 -5.63 -4.39
CA LEU A 24 0.68 -4.52 -5.32
C LEU A 24 2.16 -4.18 -5.43
N ILE A 25 2.71 -4.28 -6.63
CA ILE A 25 4.13 -4.03 -6.93
C ILE A 25 4.24 -2.82 -7.85
N GLY A 26 5.27 -1.99 -7.65
CA GLY A 26 5.57 -0.87 -8.53
C GLY A 26 6.26 0.29 -7.81
N PRO A 27 6.80 1.26 -8.55
CA PRO A 27 7.62 2.33 -7.99
C PRO A 27 6.82 3.31 -7.11
N PRO A 28 7.45 4.05 -6.19
CA PRO A 28 6.80 5.16 -5.49
C PRO A 28 6.14 6.13 -6.48
N GLY A 29 5.01 6.73 -6.11
CA GLY A 29 4.27 7.64 -7.00
C GLY A 29 3.41 6.95 -8.07
N SER A 30 3.52 5.63 -8.28
CA SER A 30 2.74 4.90 -9.29
C SER A 30 1.22 4.84 -9.05
N GLY A 31 0.74 5.32 -7.90
CA GLY A 31 -0.69 5.30 -7.56
C GLY A 31 -1.19 4.00 -6.93
N LYS A 32 -0.29 3.08 -6.54
CA LYS A 32 -0.63 1.84 -5.81
C LYS A 32 -1.55 2.11 -4.63
N GLY A 33 -1.15 2.95 -3.67
CA GLY A 33 -1.96 3.24 -2.49
C GLY A 33 -3.34 3.81 -2.81
N THR A 34 -3.45 4.67 -3.82
CA THR A 34 -4.75 5.19 -4.28
C THR A 34 -5.66 4.08 -4.80
N GLN A 35 -5.12 3.10 -5.52
CA GLN A 35 -5.89 1.95 -6.00
C GLN A 35 -6.10 0.89 -4.91
N ALA A 36 -5.14 0.73 -4.00
CA ALA A 36 -5.19 -0.20 -2.88
C ALA A 36 -6.43 0.04 -2.03
N VAL A 37 -6.68 1.29 -1.65
CA VAL A 37 -7.88 1.70 -0.89
C VAL A 37 -9.16 1.30 -1.64
N LYS A 38 -9.25 1.63 -2.94
CA LYS A 38 -10.43 1.32 -3.76
C LYS A 38 -10.65 -0.19 -3.94
N ILE A 39 -9.58 -0.96 -4.11
CA ILE A 39 -9.64 -2.42 -4.25
C ILE A 39 -10.05 -3.04 -2.92
N ALA A 40 -9.46 -2.61 -1.81
CA ALA A 40 -9.76 -3.06 -0.47
C ALA A 40 -11.24 -2.83 -0.11
N GLU A 41 -11.75 -1.61 -0.36
CA GLU A 41 -13.16 -1.27 -0.16
C GLU A 41 -14.09 -2.11 -1.04
N ARG A 42 -13.80 -2.21 -2.34
CA ARG A 42 -14.64 -2.93 -3.31
C ARG A 42 -14.79 -4.41 -2.98
N TYR A 43 -13.70 -5.06 -2.60
CA TYR A 43 -13.67 -6.50 -2.32
C TYR A 43 -13.77 -6.83 -0.81
N LYS A 44 -13.88 -5.80 0.04
CA LYS A 44 -13.93 -5.91 1.50
C LYS A 44 -12.77 -6.73 2.06
N ILE A 45 -11.57 -6.49 1.53
CA ILE A 45 -10.33 -7.14 1.94
C ILE A 45 -9.45 -6.18 2.74
N CYS A 46 -8.55 -6.74 3.54
CA CYS A 46 -7.73 -6.01 4.50
C CYS A 46 -6.53 -5.35 3.82
N HIS A 47 -6.46 -4.02 3.88
CA HIS A 47 -5.35 -3.25 3.31
C HIS A 47 -4.16 -3.22 4.27
N LEU A 48 -3.12 -3.97 3.93
CA LEU A 48 -1.86 -4.04 4.67
C LEU A 48 -0.82 -3.13 4.01
N SER A 49 -0.85 -1.84 4.37
CA SER A 49 0.14 -0.85 3.97
C SER A 49 1.29 -0.79 4.98
N THR A 50 2.51 -1.10 4.54
CA THR A 50 3.69 -1.03 5.42
C THR A 50 3.95 0.39 5.91
N GLY A 51 3.70 1.40 5.06
CA GLY A 51 3.82 2.80 5.46
C GLY A 51 2.86 3.17 6.59
N ASP A 52 1.61 2.70 6.54
CA ASP A 52 0.62 2.99 7.60
C ASP A 52 0.90 2.21 8.88
N ILE A 53 1.32 0.94 8.75
CA ILE A 53 1.73 0.11 9.88
C ILE A 53 2.89 0.77 10.63
N LEU A 54 3.95 1.19 9.93
CA LEU A 54 5.09 1.85 10.56
C LEU A 54 4.72 3.19 11.20
N ARG A 55 3.89 4.00 10.52
CA ARG A 55 3.40 5.27 11.08
C ARG A 55 2.58 5.07 12.34
N ALA A 56 1.68 4.09 12.36
CA ALA A 56 0.88 3.76 13.55
C ALA A 56 1.76 3.30 14.72
N ILE A 57 2.81 2.52 14.45
CA ILE A 57 3.76 2.05 15.47
C ILE A 57 4.59 3.20 16.03
N ILE A 58 5.09 4.10 15.18
CA ILE A 58 5.76 5.32 15.64
C ILE A 58 4.80 6.14 16.52
N ALA A 59 3.57 6.37 16.06
CA ALA A 59 2.57 7.14 16.79
C ALA A 59 2.15 6.52 18.12
N SER A 60 2.29 5.19 18.29
CA SER A 60 1.98 4.51 19.56
C SER A 60 2.93 4.88 20.72
N GLY A 61 4.11 5.43 20.42
CA GLY A 61 5.13 5.76 21.43
C GLY A 61 5.78 4.57 22.14
N SER A 62 5.46 3.34 21.73
CA SER A 62 6.06 2.11 22.26
C SER A 62 7.59 2.07 22.09
N GLU A 63 8.27 1.22 22.84
CA GLU A 63 9.73 1.06 22.71
C GLU A 63 10.14 0.68 21.28
N LEU A 64 9.36 -0.20 20.63
CA LEU A 64 9.52 -0.53 19.22
C LEU A 64 9.26 0.70 18.33
N GLY A 65 8.21 1.47 18.61
CA GLY A 65 7.89 2.72 17.92
C GLY A 65 9.04 3.72 17.93
N GLN A 66 9.67 3.94 19.08
CA GLN A 66 10.81 4.84 19.21
C GLN A 66 12.04 4.34 18.44
N LYS A 67 12.30 3.03 18.41
CA LYS A 67 13.37 2.43 17.60
C LYS A 67 13.12 2.63 16.11
N VAL A 68 11.90 2.33 15.66
CA VAL A 68 11.47 2.50 14.26
C VAL A 68 11.54 3.98 13.84
N GLN A 69 11.14 4.90 14.71
CA GLN A 69 11.23 6.33 14.47
C GLN A 69 12.67 6.77 14.19
N LYS A 70 13.62 6.42 15.07
CA LYS A 70 15.04 6.76 14.89
C LYS A 70 15.63 6.23 13.57
N ILE A 71 15.27 5.01 13.19
CA ILE A 71 15.72 4.43 11.91
C ILE A 71 15.14 5.23 10.73
N THR A 72 13.85 5.55 10.77
CA THR A 72 13.17 6.24 9.67
C THR A 72 13.64 7.68 9.51
N GLU A 73 13.84 8.41 10.62
CA GLU A 73 14.33 9.80 10.62
C GLU A 73 15.76 9.93 10.09
N SER A 74 16.61 8.90 10.27
CA SER A 74 17.95 8.86 9.70
C SER A 74 17.99 8.44 8.23
N GLY A 75 16.83 8.24 7.59
CA GLY A 75 16.73 7.73 6.22
C GLY A 75 17.06 6.23 6.10
N GLY A 76 17.21 5.54 7.23
CA GLY A 76 17.44 4.11 7.30
C GLY A 76 16.18 3.31 6.94
N LEU A 77 16.39 2.05 6.55
CA LEU A 77 15.30 1.10 6.29
C LEU A 77 15.04 0.28 7.55
N VAL A 78 13.77 0.21 7.95
CA VAL A 78 13.31 -0.72 8.99
C VAL A 78 13.60 -2.14 8.52
N SER A 79 14.13 -2.98 9.41
CA SER A 79 14.54 -4.34 9.03
C SER A 79 13.35 -5.18 8.54
N ASP A 80 13.64 -6.05 7.57
CA ASP A 80 12.63 -6.92 6.96
C ASP A 80 11.91 -7.79 8.00
N ASP A 81 12.61 -8.24 9.04
CA ASP A 81 12.05 -9.03 10.13
C ASP A 81 10.99 -8.27 10.92
N ILE A 82 11.27 -7.02 11.30
CA ILE A 82 10.30 -6.17 12.00
C ILE A 82 9.05 -6.00 11.13
N VAL A 83 9.22 -5.71 9.84
CA VAL A 83 8.06 -5.53 8.93
C VAL A 83 7.26 -6.83 8.80
N CYS A 84 7.92 -7.98 8.66
CA CYS A 84 7.25 -9.28 8.59
C CYS A 84 6.46 -9.59 9.86
N ASP A 85 7.02 -9.35 11.03
CA ASP A 85 6.35 -9.62 12.32
C ASP A 85 5.10 -8.76 12.50
N LEU A 86 5.17 -7.50 12.09
CA LEU A 86 4.03 -6.59 12.16
C LEU A 86 2.90 -6.99 11.22
N ILE A 87 3.24 -7.45 10.02
CA ILE A 87 2.28 -8.02 9.07
C ILE A 87 1.69 -9.32 9.65
N ALA A 88 2.52 -10.18 10.23
CA ALA A 88 2.13 -11.45 10.82
C ALA A 88 1.09 -11.29 11.95
N GLN A 89 1.23 -10.24 12.76
CA GLN A 89 0.29 -9.87 13.82
C GLN A 89 -1.05 -9.38 13.26
N LYS A 90 -1.03 -8.63 12.15
CA LYS A 90 -2.24 -8.09 11.53
C LYS A 90 -3.03 -9.10 10.70
N ILE A 91 -2.39 -10.07 10.06
CA ILE A 91 -3.06 -11.01 9.14
C ILE A 91 -4.25 -11.75 9.77
N ASN A 92 -4.24 -11.97 11.08
CA ASN A 92 -5.29 -12.70 11.78
C ASN A 92 -6.45 -11.81 12.27
N SER A 93 -6.43 -10.51 11.96
CA SER A 93 -7.50 -9.60 12.38
C SER A 93 -8.83 -9.95 11.68
N PRO A 94 -10.00 -9.66 12.30
CA PRO A 94 -11.30 -9.95 11.71
C PRO A 94 -11.52 -9.29 10.34
N GLU A 95 -10.94 -8.11 10.12
CA GLU A 95 -10.94 -7.36 8.85
C GLU A 95 -10.23 -8.10 7.71
N CYS A 96 -9.29 -8.99 8.03
CA CYS A 96 -8.49 -9.81 7.10
C CYS A 96 -9.16 -11.15 6.73
N LYS A 97 -10.40 -11.40 7.17
CA LYS A 97 -11.14 -12.65 6.91
C LYS A 97 -11.41 -12.89 5.42
N ASN A 98 -11.79 -11.85 4.68
CA ASN A 98 -12.16 -11.97 3.26
C ASN A 98 -10.94 -11.93 2.32
N GLY A 99 -9.75 -11.67 2.84
CA GLY A 99 -8.54 -11.58 2.05
C GLY A 99 -7.63 -10.43 2.47
N LEU A 100 -6.48 -10.38 1.80
CA LEU A 100 -5.37 -9.48 2.11
C LEU A 100 -4.98 -8.67 0.88
N LEU A 101 -4.57 -7.42 1.08
CA LEU A 101 -3.95 -6.60 0.05
C LEU A 101 -2.66 -6.02 0.60
N PHE A 102 -1.52 -6.51 0.14
CA PHE A 102 -0.20 -6.01 0.51
C PHE A 102 0.16 -4.81 -0.37
N ASP A 103 0.34 -3.64 0.26
CA ASP A 103 0.76 -2.40 -0.41
C ASP A 103 2.13 -1.95 0.12
N GLY A 104 3.12 -1.92 -0.78
CA GLY A 104 4.49 -1.56 -0.44
C GLY A 104 5.29 -2.67 0.24
N PHE A 105 4.84 -3.92 0.16
CA PHE A 105 5.56 -5.12 0.58
C PHE A 105 5.14 -6.33 -0.29
N PRO A 106 6.06 -7.21 -0.70
CA PRO A 106 7.51 -7.13 -0.54
C PRO A 106 8.16 -6.15 -1.53
N ARG A 107 9.35 -5.65 -1.18
CA ARG A 107 10.23 -4.77 -1.98
C ARG A 107 11.55 -5.42 -2.34
N THR A 108 11.94 -6.50 -1.65
CA THR A 108 13.16 -7.27 -1.91
C THR A 108 12.81 -8.74 -2.11
N LEU A 109 13.73 -9.50 -2.71
CA LEU A 109 13.57 -10.95 -2.87
C LEU A 109 13.49 -11.66 -1.51
N GLU A 110 14.28 -11.22 -0.52
CA GLU A 110 14.25 -11.79 0.82
C GLU A 110 12.91 -11.53 1.52
N GLN A 111 12.33 -10.33 1.39
CA GLN A 111 10.98 -10.05 1.87
C GLN A 111 9.93 -10.95 1.18
N ALA A 112 10.08 -11.20 -0.13
CA ALA A 112 9.17 -12.07 -0.86
C ALA A 112 9.24 -13.53 -0.36
N LYS A 113 10.44 -14.05 -0.08
CA LYS A 113 10.62 -15.38 0.52
C LYS A 113 10.00 -15.47 1.92
N LYS A 114 10.21 -14.44 2.75
CA LYS A 114 9.62 -14.37 4.10
C LYS A 114 8.09 -14.32 4.04
N LEU A 115 7.54 -13.52 3.13
CA LEU A 115 6.09 -13.47 2.89
C LEU A 115 5.56 -14.83 2.44
N ASP A 116 6.22 -15.49 1.49
CA ASP A 116 5.80 -16.81 1.00
C ASP A 116 5.76 -17.85 2.12
N ASN A 117 6.79 -17.89 2.98
CA ASN A 117 6.79 -18.75 4.17
C ASN A 117 5.64 -18.40 5.13
N LEU A 118 5.46 -17.11 5.44
CA LEU A 118 4.40 -16.62 6.33
C LEU A 118 2.99 -17.01 5.87
N LEU A 119 2.74 -16.94 4.57
CA LEU A 119 1.48 -17.30 3.94
C LEU A 119 1.30 -18.82 3.89
N ARG A 120 2.36 -19.57 3.59
CA ARG A 120 2.34 -21.04 3.59
C ARG A 120 2.01 -21.60 4.97
N ASP A 121 2.63 -21.07 6.03
CA ASP A 121 2.36 -21.49 7.42
C ASP A 121 0.91 -21.25 7.83
N ARG A 122 0.23 -20.31 7.19
CA ARG A 122 -1.19 -19.98 7.41
C ARG A 122 -2.13 -20.58 6.38
N GLN A 123 -1.63 -21.38 5.45
CA GLN A 123 -2.40 -21.95 4.34
C GLN A 123 -3.13 -20.88 3.50
N ILE A 124 -2.49 -19.72 3.34
CA ILE A 124 -3.00 -18.61 2.52
C ILE A 124 -2.32 -18.67 1.15
N HIS A 125 -3.11 -18.54 0.07
CA HIS A 125 -2.62 -18.55 -1.30
C HIS A 125 -2.80 -17.18 -1.94
N LEU A 126 -1.71 -16.61 -2.49
CA LEU A 126 -1.81 -15.38 -3.28
C LEU A 126 -2.65 -15.62 -4.53
N SER A 127 -3.68 -14.80 -4.70
CA SER A 127 -4.55 -14.81 -5.88
C SER A 127 -3.87 -14.14 -7.08
N ALA A 128 -3.16 -13.02 -6.86
CA ALA A 128 -2.40 -12.34 -7.91
C ALA A 128 -1.37 -11.34 -7.34
N ALA A 129 -0.35 -11.06 -8.15
CA ALA A 129 0.53 -9.89 -7.99
C ALA A 129 0.22 -8.88 -9.11
N LEU A 130 -0.10 -7.64 -8.74
CA LEU A 130 -0.46 -6.57 -9.67
C LEU A 130 0.71 -5.59 -9.79
N GLU A 131 1.32 -5.54 -10.96
CA GLU A 131 2.44 -4.64 -11.26
C GLU A 131 1.94 -3.32 -11.88
N PHE A 132 2.28 -2.21 -11.25
CA PHE A 132 1.99 -0.85 -11.73
C PHE A 132 3.18 -0.32 -12.52
N LYS A 133 3.11 -0.39 -13.85
CA LYS A 133 4.09 0.18 -14.77
C LYS A 133 3.68 1.58 -15.20
N LEU A 134 4.55 2.56 -14.96
CA LEU A 134 4.38 3.93 -15.42
C LEU A 134 5.69 4.42 -16.04
N ASP A 135 5.58 5.37 -16.96
CA ASP A 135 6.71 6.09 -17.52
C ASP A 135 7.50 6.83 -16.41
N PRO A 136 8.85 6.74 -16.38
CA PRO A 136 9.69 7.44 -15.41
C PRO A 136 9.44 8.96 -15.32
N ASN A 137 9.20 9.62 -16.46
CA ASN A 137 8.94 11.06 -16.49
C ASN A 137 7.60 11.42 -15.84
N ILE A 138 6.63 10.50 -15.92
CA ILE A 138 5.35 10.66 -15.24
C ILE A 138 5.54 10.41 -13.73
N LEU A 139 6.37 9.43 -13.34
CA LEU A 139 6.66 9.14 -11.94
C LEU A 139 7.32 10.33 -11.24
N GLU A 140 8.30 10.97 -11.88
CA GLU A 140 8.96 12.17 -11.35
C GLU A 140 7.94 13.27 -11.06
N LYS A 141 7.12 13.63 -12.07
CA LYS A 141 6.05 14.63 -11.91
C LYS A 141 5.10 14.26 -10.77
N ARG A 142 4.75 12.98 -10.66
CA ARG A 142 3.83 12.47 -9.63
C ARG A 142 4.39 12.47 -8.22
N ILE A 143 5.72 12.35 -8.07
CA ILE A 143 6.39 12.40 -6.78
C ILE A 143 6.50 13.86 -6.34
N CYS A 144 6.96 14.75 -7.22
CA CYS A 144 7.20 16.15 -6.87
C CYS A 144 5.93 16.93 -6.52
N GLY A 145 4.79 16.62 -7.15
CA GLY A 145 3.52 17.31 -6.88
C GLY A 145 2.62 16.62 -5.85
N ARG A 146 3.14 15.65 -5.08
CA ARG A 146 2.33 14.88 -4.11
C ARG A 146 2.09 15.70 -2.85
N LEU A 147 0.87 15.60 -2.32
CA LEU A 147 0.47 16.22 -1.06
C LEU A 147 -0.17 15.17 -0.15
N PHE A 148 -0.09 15.35 1.17
CA PHE A 148 -0.59 14.40 2.17
C PHE A 148 -1.29 15.07 3.35
N HIS A 149 -2.44 14.53 3.73
CA HIS A 149 -3.06 14.83 5.02
C HIS A 149 -2.59 13.80 6.06
N LEU A 150 -1.64 14.20 6.91
CA LEU A 150 -0.96 13.30 7.86
C LEU A 150 -1.92 12.47 8.73
N ALA A 151 -2.95 13.12 9.30
CA ALA A 151 -3.84 12.47 10.25
C ALA A 151 -4.67 11.34 9.63
N SER A 152 -4.98 11.44 8.33
CA SER A 152 -5.83 10.45 7.64
C SER A 152 -5.09 9.54 6.67
N GLY A 153 -3.86 9.89 6.30
CA GLY A 153 -3.13 9.22 5.21
C GLY A 153 -3.63 9.55 3.79
N ARG A 154 -4.71 10.34 3.63
CA ARG A 154 -5.20 10.79 2.31
C ARG A 154 -4.09 11.49 1.52
N SER A 155 -3.99 11.13 0.24
CA SER A 155 -3.00 11.67 -0.69
C SER A 155 -3.69 12.47 -1.79
N TYR A 156 -3.14 13.63 -2.10
CA TYR A 156 -3.54 14.51 -3.20
C TYR A 156 -2.36 14.71 -4.15
N HIS A 157 -2.62 15.38 -5.26
CA HIS A 157 -1.57 15.81 -6.16
C HIS A 157 -1.97 17.11 -6.85
N GLU A 158 -1.10 18.11 -6.88
CA GLU A 158 -1.38 19.45 -7.42
C GLU A 158 -2.03 19.46 -8.81
N LEU A 159 -1.54 18.60 -9.72
CA LEU A 159 -2.09 18.45 -11.07
C LEU A 159 -3.07 17.29 -11.25
N PHE A 160 -2.73 16.08 -10.79
CA PHE A 160 -3.46 14.85 -11.14
C PHE A 160 -4.64 14.53 -10.22
N ASN A 161 -4.67 15.07 -9.01
CA ASN A 161 -5.74 14.89 -8.03
C ASN A 161 -5.74 16.08 -7.05
N PRO A 162 -6.00 17.31 -7.54
CA PRO A 162 -5.91 18.49 -6.70
C PRO A 162 -6.95 18.45 -5.58
N PRO A 163 -6.62 18.95 -4.38
CA PRO A 163 -7.65 19.23 -3.40
C PRO A 163 -8.60 20.32 -3.92
N LYS A 164 -9.83 20.36 -3.41
CA LYS A 164 -10.82 21.39 -3.75
C LYS A 164 -10.32 22.80 -3.43
N VAL A 165 -9.61 22.93 -2.31
CA VAL A 165 -8.94 24.16 -1.88
C VAL A 165 -7.44 23.89 -1.85
N PRO A 166 -6.60 24.72 -2.49
CA PRO A 166 -5.15 24.51 -2.51
C PRO A 166 -4.58 24.31 -1.10
N MET A 167 -3.75 23.27 -0.94
CA MET A 167 -3.08 22.91 0.31
C MET A 167 -4.01 22.53 1.48
N VAL A 168 -5.29 22.20 1.24
CA VAL A 168 -6.25 21.86 2.30
C VAL A 168 -6.91 20.50 2.02
N ASP A 169 -7.05 19.66 3.06
CA ASP A 169 -7.75 18.38 2.96
C ASP A 169 -9.26 18.58 2.75
N ASP A 170 -9.83 17.85 1.80
CA ASP A 170 -11.24 17.99 1.38
C ASP A 170 -12.27 17.59 2.45
N VAL A 171 -11.85 16.90 3.52
CA VAL A 171 -12.75 16.35 4.54
C VAL A 171 -12.54 17.05 5.89
N SER A 172 -11.30 17.15 6.35
CA SER A 172 -10.98 17.76 7.65
C SER A 172 -10.79 19.27 7.57
N TYR A 173 -10.59 19.83 6.37
CA TYR A 173 -10.21 21.23 6.17
C TYR A 173 -8.89 21.62 6.85
N ILE A 174 -8.01 20.63 7.11
CA ILE A 174 -6.67 20.82 7.69
C ILE A 174 -5.62 20.93 6.56
N PHE A 175 -4.53 21.66 6.81
CA PHE A 175 -3.43 21.81 5.86
C PHE A 175 -2.78 20.48 5.46
N LEU A 176 -2.46 20.38 4.16
CA LEU A 176 -1.69 19.30 3.57
C LEU A 176 -0.19 19.59 3.68
N LEU A 177 0.61 18.54 3.75
CA LEU A 177 2.07 18.60 3.62
C LEU A 177 2.51 18.13 2.23
N ILE A 178 3.68 18.59 1.80
CA ILE A 178 4.39 18.11 0.61
C ILE A 178 5.15 16.83 1.00
#